data_AF-A0A7R9DJJ8-F1
#
_entry.id   AF-A0A7R9DJJ8-F1
#
_cell.length_a   1.000
_cell.length_b   1.000
_cell.length_c   1.000
_cell.angle_alpha   90.00
_cell.angle_beta   90.00
_cell.angle_gamma   90.00
#
_symmetry.space_group_name_H-M   'P 1'
#
loop_
_entity.id
_entity.type
_entity.pdbx_description
1 polymer ?
#
loop_
_entity_poly.entity_id
_entity_poly.type
_entity_poly.pdbx_seq_one_letter_code
_entity_poly.pdbx_strand_id
1 'polypeptide(L)'
;MALVSSVSRLIISRSHGVCRLSPVSICIKFSSTSAQKYEYILSEKKGEKQNVGVITLNRPKALNALCNGLMTEVADALARFDDDASVGALVITGSEKAFAAGADIKEMIDNTYAKTAGGNFLGQWGKVSQCRKPVIAAVNGYAVS
;
A
#
# COMPACT_ATOMS: atom_id res chain seq x y z
N MET A 1 -10.58 -48.37 21.46
CA MET A 1 -10.00 -49.28 22.47
C MET A 1 -9.45 -50.51 21.76
N ALA A 2 -8.11 -50.61 21.68
CA ALA A 2 -7.22 -51.76 21.36
C ALA A 2 -5.95 -51.17 20.67
N LEU A 3 -4.76 -50.98 21.29
CA LEU A 3 -3.72 -51.96 21.73
C LEU A 3 -3.30 -52.87 20.54
N VAL A 4 -2.05 -53.08 20.10
CA VAL A 4 -0.69 -52.96 20.68
C VAL A 4 0.35 -53.02 19.54
N SER A 5 1.54 -52.44 19.77
CA SER A 5 2.90 -52.94 19.47
C SER A 5 3.21 -53.74 18.18
N SER A 6 4.14 -53.21 17.37
CA SER A 6 5.31 -54.03 16.98
C SER A 6 6.53 -53.15 16.73
N VAL A 7 7.52 -53.36 17.59
CA VAL A 7 8.86 -52.77 17.54
C VAL A 7 9.70 -53.63 16.60
N SER A 8 10.28 -53.03 15.56
CA SER A 8 11.40 -53.64 14.84
C SER A 8 12.54 -52.64 14.74
N ARG A 9 13.55 -52.89 15.58
CA ARG A 9 14.89 -52.28 15.47
C ARG A 9 15.53 -52.83 14.20
N LEU A 10 15.90 -51.96 13.26
CA LEU A 10 16.79 -52.33 12.17
C LEU A 10 18.12 -51.59 12.30
N ILE A 11 19.08 -52.37 12.81
CA ILE A 11 20.53 -52.40 12.60
C ILE A 11 21.13 -51.17 11.88
N ILE A 12 21.96 -50.45 12.64
CA ILE A 12 22.93 -49.47 12.17
C ILE A 12 24.03 -50.20 11.39
N SER A 13 24.20 -49.86 10.11
CA SER A 13 25.43 -50.12 9.37
C SER A 13 26.05 -48.79 8.95
N ARG A 14 27.30 -48.57 9.36
CA ARG A 14 28.15 -47.44 8.98
C ARG A 14 28.86 -47.78 7.67
N SER A 15 28.65 -46.99 6.62
CA SER A 15 29.67 -46.79 5.59
C SER A 15 29.64 -45.34 5.09
N HIS A 16 30.84 -44.83 4.88
CA HIS A 16 31.18 -43.43 4.67
C HIS A 16 30.85 -42.98 3.25
N GLY A 17 30.30 -41.76 3.10
CA GLY A 17 30.01 -41.16 1.81
C GLY A 17 29.07 -39.96 1.91
N VAL A 18 29.40 -38.99 2.75
CA VAL A 18 28.59 -37.79 2.99
C VAL A 18 28.85 -36.76 1.87
N CYS A 19 28.02 -36.75 0.83
CA CYS A 19 27.77 -35.53 0.05
C CYS A 19 26.62 -34.78 0.74
N ARG A 20 26.97 -33.76 1.54
CA ARG A 20 26.00 -32.85 2.17
C ARG A 20 25.32 -32.01 1.07
N LEU A 21 24.16 -32.46 0.60
CA LEU A 21 23.18 -31.58 -0.01
C LEU A 21 22.57 -30.76 1.14
N SER A 22 22.90 -29.47 1.18
CA SER A 22 22.23 -28.51 2.05
C SER A 22 20.73 -28.55 1.74
N PRO A 23 19.83 -28.60 2.73
CA PRO A 23 18.46 -28.22 2.47
C PRO A 23 18.50 -26.75 2.08
N VAL A 24 18.25 -26.45 0.81
CA VAL A 24 17.88 -25.09 0.42
C VAL A 24 16.61 -24.81 1.19
N SER A 25 16.73 -24.08 2.30
CA SER A 25 15.58 -23.48 2.97
C SER A 25 14.93 -22.56 1.95
N ILE A 26 13.96 -23.10 1.22
CA ILE A 26 12.88 -22.34 0.65
C ILE A 26 12.16 -21.71 1.85
N CYS A 27 12.68 -20.58 2.28
CA CYS A 27 11.95 -19.65 3.10
C CYS A 27 10.91 -19.06 2.16
N ILE A 28 9.76 -19.73 2.06
CA ILE A 28 8.54 -19.09 1.59
C ILE A 28 8.34 -17.94 2.57
N LYS A 29 8.83 -16.74 2.20
CA LYS A 29 8.48 -15.52 2.90
C LYS A 29 6.99 -15.33 2.66
N PHE A 30 6.18 -15.96 3.50
CA PHE A 30 4.80 -15.60 3.70
C PHE A 30 4.82 -14.21 4.31
N SER A 31 5.00 -13.21 3.45
CA SER A 31 4.80 -11.82 3.81
C SER A 31 3.30 -11.69 4.02
N SER A 32 2.88 -11.79 5.27
CA SER A 32 1.52 -11.46 5.64
C SER A 32 1.30 -10.00 5.27
N THR A 33 0.66 -9.75 4.13
CA THR A 33 0.09 -8.45 3.81
C THR A 33 -1.06 -8.24 4.78
N SER A 34 -0.76 -7.81 6.00
CA SER A 34 -1.75 -7.13 6.82
C SER A 34 -2.28 -6.00 5.96
N ALA A 35 -3.56 -6.07 5.60
CA ALA A 35 -4.24 -4.98 4.91
C ALA A 35 -4.18 -3.78 5.85
N GLN A 36 -3.20 -2.90 5.66
CA GLN A 36 -3.13 -1.69 6.45
C GLN A 36 -4.37 -0.86 6.14
N LYS A 37 -5.03 -0.46 7.22
CA LYS A 37 -6.25 0.31 7.17
C LYS A 37 -5.89 1.79 7.16
N TYR A 38 -6.09 2.42 6.02
CA TYR A 38 -6.04 3.87 5.88
C TYR A 38 -7.31 4.51 6.46
N GLU A 39 -7.19 5.74 6.97
CA GLU A 39 -8.31 6.50 7.52
C GLU A 39 -9.01 7.32 6.43
N TYR A 40 -8.25 7.94 5.54
CA TYR A 40 -8.72 8.93 4.56
C TYR A 40 -8.75 8.42 3.12
N ILE A 41 -8.18 7.24 2.84
CA ILE A 41 -8.22 6.63 1.51
C ILE A 41 -8.66 5.17 1.56
N LEU A 42 -9.05 4.65 0.41
CA LEU A 42 -9.19 3.22 0.15
C LEU A 42 -8.17 2.84 -0.93
N SER A 43 -7.46 1.74 -0.74
CA SER A 43 -6.48 1.23 -1.71
C SER A 43 -6.83 -0.20 -2.11
N GLU A 44 -6.94 -0.46 -3.40
CA GLU A 44 -7.22 -1.79 -3.93
C GLU A 44 -6.51 -1.99 -5.27
N LYS A 45 -6.34 -3.24 -5.68
CA LYS A 45 -5.93 -3.58 -7.05
C LYS A 45 -7.19 -3.89 -7.87
N LYS A 46 -7.19 -3.49 -9.14
CA LYS A 46 -8.23 -3.79 -10.12
C LYS A 46 -7.64 -4.27 -11.44
N GLY A 47 -8.54 -4.69 -12.32
CA GLY A 47 -8.24 -5.27 -13.63
C GLY A 47 -8.24 -6.80 -13.57
N GLU A 48 -8.42 -7.45 -14.72
CA GLU A 48 -8.46 -8.91 -14.83
C GLU A 48 -7.21 -9.59 -14.23
N LYS A 49 -6.07 -8.91 -14.30
CA LYS A 49 -4.77 -9.39 -13.79
C LYS A 49 -4.33 -8.72 -12.50
N GLN A 50 -5.19 -7.94 -11.84
CA GLN A 50 -4.84 -7.14 -10.66
C GLN A 50 -3.62 -6.23 -10.88
N ASN A 51 -3.52 -5.65 -12.06
CA ASN A 51 -2.36 -4.90 -12.54
C ASN A 51 -2.54 -3.37 -12.49
N VAL A 52 -3.66 -2.90 -11.94
CA VAL A 52 -3.93 -1.47 -11.75
C VAL A 52 -4.14 -1.20 -10.27
N GLY A 53 -3.31 -0.33 -9.68
CA GLY A 53 -3.50 0.16 -8.31
C GLY A 53 -4.53 1.28 -8.32
N VAL A 54 -5.56 1.20 -7.49
CA VAL A 54 -6.62 2.21 -7.39
C VAL A 54 -6.61 2.79 -5.97
N ILE A 55 -6.47 4.11 -5.91
CA ILE A 55 -6.52 4.91 -4.68
C ILE A 55 -7.78 5.77 -4.75
N THR A 56 -8.73 5.51 -3.85
CA THR A 56 -9.97 6.28 -3.75
C THR A 56 -9.90 7.19 -2.53
N LEU A 57 -10.01 8.50 -2.74
CA LEU A 57 -10.11 9.47 -1.65
C LEU A 57 -11.43 9.28 -0.90
N ASN A 58 -11.35 9.10 0.42
CA ASN A 58 -12.43 8.67 1.28
C ASN A 58 -12.58 9.58 2.51
N ARG A 59 -12.82 10.87 2.25
CA ARG A 59 -13.17 11.86 3.27
C ARG A 59 -14.46 12.60 2.88
N PRO A 60 -15.59 11.88 2.72
CA PRO A 60 -16.81 12.42 2.12
C PRO A 60 -17.43 13.58 2.90
N LYS A 61 -17.28 13.60 4.24
CA LYS A 61 -17.78 14.68 5.10
C LYS A 61 -17.13 16.04 4.83
N ALA A 62 -15.92 16.03 4.26
CA ALA A 62 -15.17 17.22 3.88
C ALA A 62 -14.97 17.31 2.37
N LEU A 63 -15.79 16.60 1.56
CA LEU A 63 -15.69 16.57 0.10
C LEU A 63 -14.26 16.27 -0.40
N ASN A 64 -13.54 15.39 0.30
CA ASN A 64 -12.14 15.05 0.01
C ASN A 64 -11.19 16.27 0.03
N ALA A 65 -11.44 17.26 0.90
CA ALA A 65 -10.49 18.33 1.15
C ALA A 65 -9.14 17.76 1.62
N LEU A 66 -8.08 18.25 1.00
CA LEU A 66 -6.72 17.72 1.06
C LEU A 66 -6.05 18.21 2.34
N CYS A 67 -6.09 17.36 3.36
CA CYS A 67 -5.39 17.52 4.63
C CYS A 67 -4.04 16.78 4.63
N ASN A 68 -3.14 17.10 5.55
CA ASN A 68 -1.81 16.46 5.61
C ASN A 68 -1.89 14.94 5.82
N GLY A 69 -2.85 14.47 6.62
CA GLY A 69 -3.08 13.04 6.84
C GLY A 69 -3.44 12.31 5.54
N LEU A 70 -4.42 12.83 4.79
CA LEU A 70 -4.84 12.28 3.51
C LEU A 70 -3.67 12.23 2.52
N MET A 71 -2.90 13.30 2.41
CA MET A 71 -1.76 13.35 1.49
C MET A 71 -0.63 12.40 1.89
N THR A 72 -0.43 12.19 3.18
CA THR A 72 0.53 11.19 3.70
C THR A 72 0.12 9.78 3.33
N GLU A 73 -1.17 9.44 3.49
CA GLU A 73 -1.68 8.12 3.11
C GLU A 73 -1.64 7.89 1.60
N VAL A 74 -1.98 8.90 0.79
CA VAL A 74 -1.85 8.83 -0.68
C VAL A 74 -0.39 8.57 -1.07
N ALA A 75 0.56 9.30 -0.47
CA ALA A 75 1.99 9.11 -0.76
C ALA A 75 2.49 7.70 -0.42
N ASP A 76 2.08 7.14 0.73
CA ASP A 76 2.40 5.77 1.12
C ASP A 76 1.80 4.73 0.15
N ALA A 77 0.50 4.88 -0.18
CA ALA A 77 -0.15 3.97 -1.13
C ALA A 77 0.48 4.03 -2.53
N LEU A 78 0.82 5.23 -3.01
CA LEU A 78 1.54 5.42 -4.27
C LEU A 78 2.90 4.73 -4.26
N ALA A 79 3.70 4.92 -3.21
CA ALA A 79 5.02 4.29 -3.11
C ALA A 79 4.92 2.76 -3.15
N ARG A 80 3.95 2.19 -2.43
CA ARG A 80 3.71 0.73 -2.43
C ARG A 80 3.31 0.19 -3.80
N PHE A 81 2.39 0.85 -4.49
CA PHE A 81 2.00 0.45 -5.84
C PHE A 81 3.12 0.68 -6.85
N ASP A 82 3.96 1.69 -6.66
CA ASP A 82 5.12 1.94 -7.49
C ASP A 82 6.19 0.84 -7.34
N ASP A 83 6.41 0.33 -6.12
CA ASP A 83 7.34 -0.78 -5.86
C ASP A 83 6.80 -2.16 -6.27
N ASP A 84 5.49 -2.30 -6.45
CA ASP A 84 4.87 -3.58 -6.80
C ASP A 84 4.97 -3.89 -8.30
N ALA A 85 5.85 -4.81 -8.69
CA ALA A 85 6.07 -5.19 -10.09
C ALA A 85 4.82 -5.75 -10.81
N SER A 86 3.79 -6.20 -10.09
CA SER A 86 2.52 -6.64 -10.70
C SER A 86 1.65 -5.47 -11.19
N VAL A 87 1.84 -4.28 -10.63
CA VAL A 87 1.10 -3.06 -10.99
C VAL A 87 1.81 -2.34 -12.13
N GLY A 88 1.09 -2.09 -13.23
CA GLY A 88 1.59 -1.37 -14.39
C GLY A 88 1.15 0.10 -14.46
N ALA A 89 0.05 0.46 -13.79
CA ALA A 89 -0.46 1.82 -13.74
C ALA A 89 -1.26 2.06 -12.45
N LEU A 90 -1.41 3.33 -12.07
CA LEU A 90 -2.14 3.76 -10.89
C LEU A 90 -3.29 4.68 -11.28
N VAL A 91 -4.39 4.61 -10.54
CA VAL A 91 -5.55 5.49 -10.67
C VAL A 91 -5.82 6.16 -9.33
N ILE A 92 -5.92 7.48 -9.32
CA ILE A 92 -6.42 8.25 -8.19
C ILE A 92 -7.83 8.74 -8.54
N THR A 93 -8.79 8.48 -7.68
CA THR A 93 -10.20 8.88 -7.87
C THR A 93 -10.80 9.39 -6.56
N GLY A 94 -11.93 10.07 -6.63
CA GLY A 94 -12.68 10.50 -5.45
C GLY A 94 -13.96 9.72 -5.21
N SER A 95 -14.82 10.29 -4.38
CA SER A 95 -16.12 9.72 -4.04
C SER A 95 -17.19 10.17 -5.04
N GLU A 96 -18.36 9.53 -5.05
CA GLU A 96 -19.46 9.87 -5.97
C GLU A 96 -19.81 11.36 -6.04
N LYS A 97 -19.66 12.09 -4.92
CA LYS A 97 -20.02 13.52 -4.84
C LYS A 97 -18.93 14.46 -5.34
N ALA A 98 -17.66 14.11 -5.14
CA ALA A 98 -16.54 14.99 -5.44
C ALA A 98 -15.24 14.21 -5.55
N PHE A 99 -14.38 14.70 -6.44
CA PHE A 99 -13.01 14.26 -6.57
C PHE A 99 -12.21 14.79 -5.38
N ALA A 100 -12.04 16.10 -5.29
CA ALA A 100 -11.41 16.81 -4.18
C ALA A 100 -11.84 18.30 -4.14
N ALA A 101 -12.12 18.81 -2.94
CA ALA A 101 -12.54 20.20 -2.72
C ALA A 101 -11.39 21.21 -2.55
N GLY A 102 -10.14 20.80 -2.80
CA GLY A 102 -8.96 21.66 -2.65
C GLY A 102 -8.33 21.57 -1.26
N ALA A 103 -7.57 22.60 -0.88
CA ALA A 103 -6.86 22.62 0.40
C ALA A 103 -7.82 22.65 1.60
N ASP A 104 -7.49 21.93 2.68
CA ASP A 104 -8.31 21.94 3.89
C ASP A 104 -8.15 23.25 4.66
N ILE A 105 -9.09 24.18 4.45
CA ILE A 105 -9.14 25.49 5.13
C ILE A 105 -9.06 25.32 6.65
N LYS A 106 -9.68 24.28 7.23
CA LYS A 106 -9.68 24.09 8.68
C LYS A 106 -8.29 23.79 9.23
N GLU A 107 -7.48 23.03 8.48
CA GLU A 107 -6.09 22.77 8.84
C GLU A 107 -5.19 24.00 8.63
N MET A 108 -5.61 24.91 7.74
CA MET A 108 -4.85 26.12 7.43
C MET A 108 -5.11 27.28 8.40
N ILE A 109 -6.25 27.33 9.10
CA ILE A 109 -6.62 28.46 9.99
C ILE A 109 -5.54 28.76 11.04
N ASP A 110 -4.94 27.72 11.64
CA ASP A 110 -3.97 27.86 12.72
C ASP A 110 -2.51 27.96 12.22
N ASN A 111 -2.27 27.92 10.91
CA ASN A 111 -0.92 27.99 10.36
C ASN A 111 -0.46 29.44 10.20
N THR A 112 0.59 29.80 10.93
CA THR A 112 1.25 31.11 10.77
C THR A 112 2.07 31.15 9.50
N TYR A 113 2.25 32.35 8.92
CA TYR A 113 3.07 32.55 7.72
C TYR A 113 4.47 31.93 7.85
N ALA A 114 5.15 32.13 8.99
CA ALA A 114 6.48 31.57 9.23
C ALA A 114 6.50 30.03 9.21
N LYS A 115 5.44 29.38 9.72
CA LYS A 115 5.30 27.91 9.74
C LYS A 115 5.00 27.35 8.35
N THR A 116 4.20 28.06 7.56
CA THR A 116 3.89 27.65 6.18
C THR A 116 5.08 27.88 5.25
N ALA A 117 5.77 29.02 5.37
CA ALA A 117 6.91 29.38 4.52
C ALA A 117 8.17 28.53 4.81
N GLY A 118 8.38 28.14 6.07
CA GLY A 118 9.47 27.23 6.47
C GLY A 118 9.09 25.75 6.45
N GLY A 119 7.81 25.43 6.24
CA GLY A 119 7.29 24.07 6.30
C GLY A 119 7.25 23.38 4.93
N ASN A 120 7.23 22.05 4.93
CA ASN A 120 7.09 21.24 3.73
C ASN A 120 5.62 20.83 3.49
N PHE A 121 4.68 21.77 3.64
CA PHE A 121 3.24 21.50 3.55
C PHE A 121 2.84 20.83 2.21
N LEU A 122 3.56 21.18 1.13
CA LEU A 122 3.37 20.61 -0.20
C LEU A 122 4.31 19.44 -0.52
N GLY A 123 5.22 19.07 0.38
CA GLY A 123 6.26 18.07 0.09
C GLY A 123 5.72 16.70 -0.28
N GLN A 124 4.64 16.29 0.38
CA GLN A 124 3.97 15.01 0.08
C GLN A 124 3.25 15.06 -1.28
N TRP A 125 2.88 16.24 -1.78
CA TRP A 125 2.21 16.39 -3.06
C TRP A 125 3.14 16.10 -4.24
N GLY A 126 4.44 16.37 -4.08
CA GLY A 126 5.45 16.02 -5.08
C GLY A 126 5.59 14.52 -5.32
N LYS A 127 5.12 13.67 -4.39
CA LYS A 127 5.25 12.21 -4.52
C LYS A 127 4.49 11.65 -5.71
N VAL A 128 3.35 12.25 -6.07
CA VAL A 128 2.60 11.89 -7.28
C VAL A 128 3.47 12.07 -8.52
N SER A 129 4.20 13.19 -8.62
CA SER A 129 5.08 13.48 -9.76
C SER A 129 6.36 12.64 -9.81
N GLN A 130 6.73 12.02 -8.68
CA GLN A 130 7.91 11.16 -8.56
C GLN A 130 7.62 9.69 -8.86
N CYS A 131 6.35 9.32 -9.05
CA CYS A 131 5.96 7.95 -9.37
C CYS A 131 6.56 7.52 -10.72
N ARG A 132 7.21 6.35 -10.76
CA ARG A 132 7.85 5.84 -11.98
C ARG A 132 6.83 5.30 -12.98
N LYS A 133 5.66 4.89 -12.48
CA LYS A 133 4.56 4.33 -13.27
C LYS A 133 3.54 5.41 -13.64
N PRO A 134 2.78 5.22 -14.74
CA PRO A 134 1.73 6.15 -15.11
C PRO A 134 0.68 6.29 -14.00
N VAL A 135 0.38 7.53 -13.61
CA VAL A 135 -0.68 7.87 -12.66
C VAL A 135 -1.79 8.60 -13.40
N ILE A 136 -3.02 8.09 -13.30
CA ILE A 136 -4.21 8.62 -13.97
C ILE A 136 -5.15 9.19 -12.91
N ALA A 137 -5.59 10.43 -13.09
CA ALA A 137 -6.67 10.98 -12.27
C ALA A 137 -8.02 10.69 -12.94
N ALA A 138 -8.87 9.92 -12.26
CA ALA A 138 -10.26 9.73 -12.64
C ALA A 138 -11.12 10.74 -11.87
N VAL A 139 -11.38 11.89 -12.48
CA VAL A 139 -12.08 13.00 -11.83
C VAL A 139 -13.59 12.77 -11.89
N ASN A 140 -14.18 12.39 -10.77
CA ASN A 140 -15.62 12.26 -10.56
C ASN A 140 -16.17 13.44 -9.74
N GLY A 141 -16.95 14.32 -10.38
CA GLY A 141 -17.54 15.47 -9.72
C GLY A 141 -16.57 16.64 -9.57
N TYR A 142 -16.70 17.40 -8.47
CA TYR A 142 -15.95 18.65 -8.27
C TYR A 142 -14.45 18.42 -8.02
N ALA A 143 -13.62 19.16 -8.75
CA ALA A 143 -12.19 19.33 -8.52
C ALA A 143 -11.92 20.83 -8.40
N VAL A 144 -11.72 21.30 -7.16
CA VAL A 144 -11.59 22.73 -6.83
C VAL A 144 -10.23 22.99 -6.21
N SER A 145 -9.66 24.17 -6.48
CA SER A 145 -8.38 24.63 -5.93
C SER A 145 -8.56 25.66 -4.85
#